data_AF-K9U472-F1
#
_entry.id   AF-K9U472-F1
#
_cell.length_a   1.000
_cell.length_b   1.000
_cell.length_c   1.000
_cell.angle_alpha   90.00
_cell.angle_beta   90.00
_cell.angle_gamma   90.00
#
_symmetry.space_group_name_H-M   'P 1'
#
loop_
_entity.id
_entity.type
_entity.pdbx_description
1 polymer ?
#
loop_
_entity_poly.entity_id
_entity_poly.type
_entity_poly.pdbx_seq_one_letter_code
_entity_poly.pdbx_strand_id
1 'polypeptide(L)'
;MQTQQQQLPNTTTPTPTQISGSAAPKPARSGGAKERAQRIFAAICEWNQQHPQDTWAMTVGLLEETFGINRKAAKEFISANQNLIEEHHAQIGVDNQRGHNRGKDAAALKAFVQQFPA
;
A
#
# COMPACT_ATOMS: atom_id res chain seq x y z
N MET A 1 20.42 69.03 37.07
CA MET A 1 21.29 67.93 37.50
C MET A 1 21.08 66.76 36.54
N GLN A 2 22.14 66.32 35.83
CA GLN A 2 22.46 64.95 35.36
C GLN A 2 21.34 64.08 34.70
N THR A 3 21.48 63.31 33.61
CA THR A 3 22.60 62.84 32.76
C THR A 3 22.01 62.10 31.53
N GLN A 4 22.87 61.83 30.55
CA GLN A 4 22.66 61.18 29.25
C GLN A 4 22.23 59.70 29.30
N GLN A 5 21.72 59.20 28.14
CA GLN A 5 22.22 58.03 27.35
C GLN A 5 21.20 57.73 26.22
N GLN A 6 21.49 57.87 24.91
CA GLN A 6 22.31 57.06 23.97
C GLN A 6 21.73 55.67 23.57
N GLN A 7 21.03 55.67 22.42
CA GLN A 7 21.15 54.83 21.19
C GLN A 7 21.37 53.27 21.15
N LEU A 8 20.64 52.66 20.18
CA LEU A 8 20.95 51.50 19.28
C LEU A 8 20.70 50.03 19.79
N PRO A 9 20.62 49.00 18.91
CA PRO A 9 19.48 48.61 18.06
C PRO A 9 19.06 47.11 18.22
N ASN A 10 17.99 46.72 17.51
CA ASN A 10 17.32 45.41 17.43
C ASN A 10 18.16 44.16 17.78
N THR A 11 17.70 43.46 18.81
CA THR A 11 18.18 42.13 19.21
C THR A 11 17.47 41.02 18.43
N THR A 12 18.31 40.31 17.69
CA THR A 12 18.28 38.91 17.25
C THR A 12 17.30 37.99 17.99
N THR A 13 16.29 37.47 17.28
CA THR A 13 15.52 36.28 17.70
C THR A 13 16.31 35.02 17.33
N PRO A 14 16.50 34.06 18.25
CA PRO A 14 17.13 32.79 17.94
C PRO A 14 16.20 31.91 17.11
N THR A 15 16.75 31.39 16.02
CA THR A 15 16.14 30.40 15.13
C THR A 15 15.83 29.11 15.91
N PRO A 16 14.59 28.60 15.94
CA PRO A 16 14.35 27.24 16.38
C PRO A 16 14.63 26.29 15.22
N THR A 17 15.64 25.44 15.39
CA THR A 17 15.93 24.28 14.54
C THR A 17 14.69 23.38 14.48
N GLN A 18 13.87 23.51 13.43
CA GLN A 18 12.80 22.56 13.16
C GLN A 18 13.40 21.32 12.49
N ILE A 19 13.59 20.28 13.29
CA ILE A 19 13.70 18.89 12.83
C ILE A 19 12.28 18.48 12.40
N SER A 20 11.85 18.89 11.21
CA SER A 20 10.60 18.41 10.61
C SER A 20 10.87 17.12 9.83
N GLY A 21 11.10 16.05 10.59
CA GLY A 21 10.92 14.67 10.12
C GLY A 21 9.44 14.33 10.09
N SER A 22 8.64 15.08 9.33
CA SER A 22 7.25 14.74 9.09
C SER A 22 7.21 13.74 7.94
N ALA A 23 7.39 12.45 8.27
CA ALA A 23 6.86 11.40 7.41
C ALA A 23 5.35 11.64 7.30
N ALA A 24 4.92 12.19 6.16
CA ALA A 24 3.52 12.44 5.90
C ALA A 24 2.73 11.16 6.22
N PRO A 25 1.65 11.23 7.04
CA PRO A 25 0.78 10.08 7.20
C PRO A 25 0.28 9.73 5.80
N LYS A 26 0.65 8.54 5.32
CA LYS A 26 0.13 8.01 4.06
C LYS A 26 -1.39 8.13 4.14
N PRO A 27 -2.06 8.75 3.14
CA PRO A 27 -3.50 8.93 3.20
C PRO A 27 -4.13 7.56 3.46
N ALA A 28 -4.83 7.44 4.58
CA ALA A 28 -5.64 6.28 4.88
C ALA A 28 -6.69 6.24 3.78
N ARG A 29 -6.46 5.44 2.74
CA ARG A 29 -7.40 5.26 1.64
C ARG A 29 -8.70 4.77 2.28
N SER A 30 -9.64 5.69 2.37
CA SER A 30 -10.95 5.55 3.01
C SER A 30 -11.81 4.63 2.14
N GLY A 31 -11.56 3.34 2.29
CA GLY A 31 -12.38 2.24 1.81
C GLY A 31 -12.20 1.07 2.77
N GLY A 32 -13.29 0.37 3.08
CA GLY A 32 -13.26 -0.75 4.01
C GLY A 32 -12.26 -1.82 3.57
N ALA A 33 -11.79 -2.66 4.49
CA ALA A 33 -10.86 -3.76 4.16
C ALA A 33 -11.38 -4.65 3.02
N LYS A 34 -12.70 -4.81 2.91
CA LYS A 34 -13.39 -5.52 1.82
C LYS A 34 -13.24 -4.82 0.46
N GLU A 35 -13.55 -3.52 0.38
CA GLU A 35 -13.41 -2.73 -0.86
C GLU A 35 -11.96 -2.71 -1.33
N ARG A 36 -11.02 -2.56 -0.38
CA ARG A 36 -9.59 -2.64 -0.68
C ARG A 36 -9.22 -4.00 -1.26
N ALA A 37 -9.68 -5.10 -0.66
CA ALA A 37 -9.41 -6.46 -1.17
C ALA A 37 -9.99 -6.68 -2.57
N GLN A 38 -11.20 -6.16 -2.84
CA GLN A 38 -11.83 -6.24 -4.15
C GLN A 38 -11.04 -5.46 -5.22
N ARG A 39 -10.58 -4.26 -4.90
CA ARG A 39 -9.71 -3.48 -5.78
C ARG A 39 -8.38 -4.19 -6.05
N ILE A 40 -7.75 -4.76 -5.02
CA ILE A 40 -6.50 -5.52 -5.16
C ILE A 40 -6.73 -6.73 -6.07
N PHE A 41 -7.87 -7.42 -5.95
CA PHE A 41 -8.23 -8.53 -6.83
C PHE A 41 -8.35 -8.09 -8.29
N ALA A 42 -9.13 -7.05 -8.58
CA ALA A 42 -9.26 -6.52 -9.93
C ALA A 42 -7.89 -6.13 -10.53
N ALA A 43 -7.06 -5.45 -9.74
CA ALA A 43 -5.72 -5.06 -10.16
C ALA A 43 -4.81 -6.27 -10.42
N ILE A 44 -4.87 -7.33 -9.61
CA ILE A 44 -4.09 -8.55 -9.86
C ILE A 44 -4.59 -9.29 -11.11
N CYS A 45 -5.89 -9.31 -11.37
CA CYS A 45 -6.43 -9.89 -12.60
C CYS A 45 -5.87 -9.17 -13.83
N GLU A 46 -5.89 -7.84 -13.83
CA GLU A 46 -5.34 -7.05 -14.93
C GLU A 46 -3.81 -7.19 -15.04
N TRP A 47 -3.09 -7.17 -13.92
CA TRP A 47 -1.64 -7.40 -13.90
C TRP A 47 -1.29 -8.74 -14.56
N ASN A 48 -1.99 -9.81 -14.18
CA ASN A 48 -1.71 -11.16 -14.68
C ASN A 48 -1.98 -11.30 -16.19
N GLN A 49 -2.93 -10.54 -16.73
CA GLN A 49 -3.18 -10.48 -18.17
C GLN A 49 -2.04 -9.74 -18.91
N GLN A 50 -1.52 -8.67 -18.33
CA GLN A 50 -0.42 -7.89 -18.89
C GLN A 50 0.95 -8.57 -18.75
N HIS A 51 1.12 -9.39 -17.70
CA HIS A 51 2.39 -10.03 -17.33
C HIS A 51 2.24 -11.56 -17.23
N PRO A 52 2.04 -12.28 -18.35
CA PRO A 52 1.84 -13.73 -18.33
C PRO A 52 3.06 -14.51 -17.79
N GLN A 53 4.24 -13.89 -17.78
CA GLN A 53 5.47 -14.47 -17.21
C GLN A 53 5.67 -14.13 -15.72
N ASP A 54 4.92 -13.17 -15.18
CA ASP A 54 5.04 -12.72 -13.79
C ASP A 54 3.66 -12.61 -13.10
N THR A 55 2.89 -13.69 -13.16
CA THR A 55 1.54 -13.75 -12.60
C THR A 55 1.55 -13.97 -11.08
N TRP A 56 0.51 -13.48 -10.40
CA TRP A 56 0.35 -13.60 -8.95
C TRP A 56 -0.92 -14.36 -8.61
N ALA A 57 -0.80 -15.30 -7.67
CA ALA A 57 -1.95 -16.05 -7.15
C ALA A 57 -2.61 -15.25 -6.02
N MET A 58 -3.92 -15.02 -6.13
CA MET A 58 -4.70 -14.42 -5.05
C MET A 58 -4.79 -15.37 -3.85
N THR A 59 -4.18 -14.98 -2.72
CA THR A 59 -4.14 -15.78 -1.49
C THR A 59 -4.32 -14.89 -0.26
N VAL A 60 -4.69 -15.50 0.88
CA VAL A 60 -4.77 -14.79 2.17
C VAL A 60 -3.43 -14.13 2.53
N GLY A 61 -2.32 -14.86 2.35
CA GLY A 61 -0.98 -14.35 2.66
C GLY A 61 -0.59 -13.16 1.78
N LEU A 62 -0.95 -13.17 0.50
CA LEU A 62 -0.72 -12.02 -0.38
C LEU A 62 -1.50 -10.78 0.11
N LEU A 63 -2.79 -10.92 0.40
CA LEU A 63 -3.61 -9.81 0.89
C LEU A 63 -3.11 -9.26 2.23
N GLU A 64 -2.73 -10.15 3.15
CA GLU A 64 -2.26 -9.80 4.50
C GLU A 64 -0.84 -9.21 4.49
N GLU A 65 0.14 -9.97 4.03
CA GLU A 65 1.56 -9.63 4.16
C GLU A 65 2.00 -8.58 3.13
N THR A 66 1.44 -8.65 1.91
CA THR A 66 1.84 -7.72 0.84
C THR A 66 0.99 -6.45 0.86
N PHE A 67 -0.33 -6.57 1.02
CA PHE A 67 -1.23 -5.41 0.92
C PHE A 67 -1.78 -4.89 2.24
N GLY A 68 -1.45 -5.53 3.38
CA GLY A 68 -1.85 -5.07 4.71
C GLY A 68 -3.36 -5.11 4.91
N ILE A 69 -4.06 -6.06 4.30
CA ILE A 69 -5.46 -6.37 4.62
C ILE A 69 -5.48 -7.20 5.89
N ASN A 70 -6.34 -6.85 6.85
CA ASN A 70 -6.46 -7.64 8.07
C ASN A 70 -6.81 -9.10 7.74
N ARG A 71 -6.17 -10.06 8.41
CA ARG A 71 -6.32 -11.49 8.14
C ARG A 71 -7.77 -11.97 8.13
N LYS A 72 -8.62 -11.46 9.04
CA LYS A 72 -10.04 -11.81 9.08
C LYS A 72 -10.74 -11.38 7.79
N ALA A 73 -10.57 -10.13 7.39
CA ALA A 73 -11.13 -9.59 6.15
C ALA A 73 -10.57 -10.29 4.90
N ALA A 74 -9.28 -10.63 4.89
CA ALA A 74 -8.66 -11.38 3.80
C ALA A 74 -9.29 -12.77 3.65
N LYS A 75 -9.47 -13.51 4.75
CA LYS A 75 -10.15 -14.81 4.72
C LYS A 75 -11.60 -14.68 4.24
N GLU A 76 -12.36 -13.74 4.80
CA GLU A 76 -13.74 -13.49 4.39
C GLU A 76 -13.84 -13.15 2.91
N PHE A 77 -12.92 -12.34 2.38
CA PHE A 77 -12.87 -12.00 0.96
C PHE A 77 -12.57 -13.21 0.09
N ILE A 78 -11.55 -14.00 0.44
CA ILE A 78 -11.20 -15.21 -0.32
C ILE A 78 -12.38 -16.20 -0.33
N SER A 79 -13.01 -16.44 0.82
CA SER A 79 -14.17 -17.33 0.91
C SER A 79 -15.38 -16.81 0.12
N ALA A 80 -15.65 -15.51 0.16
CA ALA A 80 -16.77 -14.91 -0.57
C ALA A 80 -16.58 -14.91 -2.09
N ASN A 81 -15.34 -14.93 -2.58
CA ASN A 81 -15.00 -14.86 -4.01
C ASN A 81 -14.28 -16.12 -4.50
N GLN A 82 -14.41 -17.24 -3.77
CA GLN A 82 -13.63 -18.45 -4.00
C GLN A 82 -13.71 -18.92 -5.46
N ASN A 83 -14.91 -19.01 -6.03
CA ASN A 83 -15.12 -19.48 -7.40
C ASN A 83 -14.40 -18.59 -8.43
N LEU A 84 -14.48 -17.26 -8.29
CA LEU A 84 -13.82 -16.31 -9.20
C LEU A 84 -12.29 -16.39 -9.08
N ILE A 85 -11.80 -16.62 -7.87
CA ILE A 85 -10.36 -16.77 -7.61
C ILE A 85 -9.85 -18.08 -8.22
N GLU A 86 -10.58 -19.18 -8.05
CA GLU A 86 -10.24 -20.49 -8.62
C GLU A 86 -10.28 -20.48 -10.15
N GLU A 87 -11.30 -19.84 -10.74
CA GLU A 87 -11.38 -19.66 -12.20
C GLU A 87 -10.17 -18.87 -12.72
N HIS A 88 -9.83 -17.74 -12.08
CA HIS A 88 -8.66 -16.95 -12.46
C HIS A 88 -7.37 -17.75 -12.30
N HIS A 89 -7.21 -18.49 -11.21
CA HIS A 89 -6.05 -19.36 -10.97
C HIS A 89 -5.90 -20.41 -12.06
N ALA A 90 -6.99 -21.03 -12.50
CA ALA A 90 -6.97 -21.97 -13.61
C ALA A 90 -6.55 -21.30 -14.92
N GLN A 91 -7.03 -20.09 -15.19
CA GLN A 91 -6.66 -19.32 -16.40
C GLN A 91 -5.16 -18.99 -16.46
N ILE A 92 -4.54 -18.69 -15.32
CA ILE A 92 -3.11 -18.34 -15.25
C ILE A 92 -2.19 -19.54 -14.92
N GLY A 93 -2.74 -20.76 -14.84
CA GLY A 93 -1.97 -21.99 -14.61
C GLY A 93 -1.38 -22.12 -13.21
N VAL A 94 -2.09 -21.70 -12.16
CA VAL A 94 -1.63 -21.83 -10.77
C VAL A 94 -1.92 -23.23 -10.23
N ASP A 95 -0.89 -24.08 -10.17
CA ASP A 95 -1.01 -25.43 -9.58
C ASP A 95 -0.89 -25.42 -8.04
N ASN A 96 0.02 -24.58 -7.51
CA ASN A 96 0.25 -24.43 -6.07
C ASN A 96 0.31 -22.95 -5.71
N GLN A 97 -0.79 -22.41 -5.19
CA GLN A 97 -0.93 -20.98 -4.88
C GLN A 97 0.19 -20.43 -3.99
N ARG A 98 0.61 -21.18 -2.96
CA ARG A 98 1.67 -20.73 -2.04
C ARG A 98 3.04 -20.78 -2.71
N GLY A 99 3.29 -21.81 -3.52
CA GLY A 99 4.52 -21.94 -4.31
C GLY A 99 4.64 -20.85 -5.37
N HIS A 100 3.51 -20.51 -6.01
CA HIS A 100 3.42 -19.54 -7.11
C HIS A 100 3.93 -18.15 -6.75
N ASN A 101 3.67 -17.71 -5.52
CA ASN A 101 4.07 -16.40 -5.03
C ASN A 101 5.46 -16.40 -4.36
N ARG A 102 6.05 -17.57 -4.10
CA ARG A 102 7.25 -17.69 -3.26
C ARG A 102 8.47 -17.11 -3.97
N GLY A 103 9.19 -16.23 -3.27
CA GLY A 103 10.46 -15.66 -3.76
C GLY A 103 10.30 -14.56 -4.81
N LYS A 104 9.05 -14.17 -5.15
CA LYS A 104 8.78 -13.05 -6.04
C LYS A 104 8.92 -11.71 -5.30
N ASP A 105 9.41 -10.71 -6.01
CA ASP A 105 9.41 -9.33 -5.52
C ASP A 105 8.08 -8.64 -5.84
N ALA A 106 7.33 -8.32 -4.80
CA ALA A 106 6.03 -7.66 -4.92
C ALA A 106 6.12 -6.14 -5.17
N ALA A 107 7.31 -5.53 -5.28
CA ALA A 107 7.47 -4.09 -5.43
C ALA A 107 6.73 -3.53 -6.66
N ALA A 108 6.90 -4.17 -7.83
CA ALA A 108 6.26 -3.74 -9.07
C ALA A 108 4.73 -3.92 -9.01
N LEU A 109 4.27 -5.08 -8.52
CA LEU A 109 2.84 -5.33 -8.30
C LEU A 109 2.23 -4.30 -7.34
N LYS A 110 2.91 -3.99 -6.23
CA LYS A 110 2.45 -2.98 -5.25
C LYS A 110 2.30 -1.61 -5.90
N ALA A 111 3.27 -1.19 -6.72
CA ALA A 111 3.22 0.09 -7.43
C ALA A 111 2.03 0.13 -8.40
N PHE A 112 1.81 -0.95 -9.16
CA PHE A 112 0.67 -1.08 -10.07
C PHE A 112 -0.68 -0.96 -9.33
N VAL A 113 -0.88 -1.76 -8.29
CA VAL A 113 -2.12 -1.74 -7.47
C VAL A 113 -2.36 -0.37 -6.84
N GLN A 114 -1.29 0.36 -6.50
CA GLN A 114 -1.40 1.72 -5.96
C GLN A 114 -1.93 2.72 -6.97
N GLN A 115 -1.60 2.57 -8.25
CA GLN A 115 -2.05 3.43 -9.35
C GLN A 115 -3.38 2.97 -9.96
N PHE A 116 -3.79 1.72 -9.69
CA PHE A 116 -5.04 1.16 -10.17
C PHE A 116 -6.26 2.02 -9.78
N PRO A 117 -7.20 2.29 -10.70
CA PRO A 117 -8.38 3.09 -10.40
C PRO A 117 -9.20 2.51 -9.25
N ALA A 118 -9.91 3.40 -8.54
CA ALA A 118 -10.80 3.05 -7.43
C ALA A 118 -12.15 2.56 -7.95
#